data_AF-A0A6G1YS31-F1
#
_entry.id   AF-A0A6G1YS31-F1
#
_cell.length_a   1.000
_cell.length_b   1.000
_cell.length_c   1.000
_cell.angle_alpha   90.00
_cell.angle_beta   90.00
_cell.angle_gamma   90.00
#
_symmetry.space_group_name_H-M   'P 1'
#
loop_
_entity.id
_entity.type
_entity.pdbx_description
1 polymer ?
#
loop_
_entity_poly.entity_id
_entity_poly.type
_entity_poly.pdbx_seq_one_letter_code
_entity_poly.pdbx_strand_id
1 'polypeptide(L)'
;MTLQGIRIIDQCNELEKKIDSITQYNSKPYFRAALKKLAIVNPENANVICDYLLAEQIDMNIKESTKEGKIKVLIWLSNYLANKTFHQITKQDILDYLNSLKRPVR
;
A
#
# COMPACT_ATOMS: atom_id res chain seq x y z
N MET A 1 -11.83 -6.01 28.78
CA MET A 1 -11.17 -6.13 27.46
C MET A 1 -11.26 -7.59 27.02
N THR A 2 -11.77 -7.88 25.81
CA THR A 2 -11.90 -9.27 25.30
C THR A 2 -10.62 -9.71 24.59
N LEU A 3 -10.33 -11.02 24.55
CA LEU A 3 -9.17 -11.59 23.84
C LEU A 3 -9.13 -11.22 22.34
N GLN A 4 -10.30 -11.06 21.72
CA GLN A 4 -10.43 -10.57 20.35
C GLN A 4 -9.94 -9.12 20.21
N GLY A 5 -10.23 -8.26 21.19
CA GLY A 5 -9.77 -6.87 21.21
C GLY A 5 -8.25 -6.74 21.34
N ILE A 6 -7.60 -7.60 22.12
CA ILE A 6 -6.13 -7.65 22.25
C ILE A 6 -5.49 -8.06 20.92
N ARG A 7 -6.02 -9.12 20.29
CA ARG A 7 -5.50 -9.64 19.02
C ARG A 7 -5.57 -8.62 17.88
N ILE A 8 -6.64 -7.82 17.82
CA ILE A 8 -6.78 -6.75 16.82
C ILE A 8 -5.75 -5.64 17.04
N ILE A 9 -5.51 -5.22 18.29
CA ILE A 9 -4.52 -4.18 18.61
C ILE A 9 -3.11 -4.64 18.24
N ASP A 10 -2.76 -5.89 18.53
CA ASP A 10 -1.45 -6.45 18.20
C ASP A 10 -1.22 -6.48 16.69
N GLN A 11 -2.21 -6.88 15.89
CA GLN A 11 -2.11 -6.88 14.43
C GLN A 11 -1.91 -5.48 13.84
N CYS A 12 -2.63 -4.48 14.36
CA CYS A 12 -2.44 -3.09 13.95
C CYS A 12 -1.03 -2.57 14.28
N ASN A 13 -0.51 -2.90 15.47
CA ASN A 13 0.83 -2.52 15.89
C ASN A 13 1.92 -3.16 15.02
N GLU A 14 1.78 -4.44 14.67
CA GLU A 14 2.75 -5.12 13.81
C GLU A 14 2.76 -4.55 12.38
N LEU A 15 1.59 -4.21 11.83
CA LEU A 15 1.52 -3.56 10.53
C LEU A 15 2.17 -2.17 10.55
N GLU A 16 1.99 -1.38 11.61
CA GLU A 16 2.63 -0.08 11.73
C GLU A 16 4.16 -0.19 11.78
N LYS A 17 4.69 -1.11 12.59
CA LYS A 17 6.15 -1.40 12.63
C LYS A 17 6.69 -1.81 11.28
N LYS A 18 5.94 -2.64 10.55
CA LYS A 18 6.30 -3.10 9.20
C LYS A 18 6.36 -1.93 8.22
N ILE A 19 5.37 -1.04 8.25
CA ILE A 19 5.36 0.20 7.45
C ILE A 19 6.58 1.04 7.80
N ASP A 20 6.87 1.25 9.08
CA ASP A 20 8.00 2.06 9.52
C ASP A 20 9.33 1.48 9.04
N SER A 21 9.52 0.17 9.12
CA SER A 21 10.71 -0.54 8.63
C SER A 21 10.90 -0.42 7.12
N ILE A 22 9.86 -0.67 6.32
CA ILE A 22 9.96 -0.62 4.84
C ILE A 22 10.20 0.80 4.33
N THR A 23 9.74 1.80 5.08
CA THR A 23 9.80 3.21 4.66
C THR A 23 10.93 4.00 5.32
N GLN A 24 11.76 3.36 6.16
CA GLN A 24 12.76 4.05 7.00
C GLN A 24 13.81 4.85 6.20
N TYR A 25 14.09 4.42 4.97
CA TYR A 25 15.06 5.06 4.08
C TYR A 25 14.42 5.75 2.87
N ASN A 26 13.09 5.87 2.83
CA ASN A 26 12.46 6.68 1.79
C ASN A 26 12.90 8.15 1.94
N SER A 27 13.15 8.78 0.81
CA SER A 27 13.55 10.18 0.68
C SER A 27 12.50 11.16 1.19
N LYS A 28 11.22 10.77 1.23
CA LYS A 28 10.11 11.64 1.63
C LYS A 28 9.22 10.99 2.70
N PRO A 29 8.91 11.69 3.80
CA PRO A 29 7.97 11.21 4.83
C PRO A 29 6.56 10.92 4.30
N TYR A 30 6.20 11.52 3.17
CA TYR A 30 4.92 11.33 2.50
C TYR A 30 4.55 9.85 2.28
N PHE A 31 5.50 9.01 1.85
CA PHE A 31 5.22 7.61 1.53
C PHE A 31 4.80 6.81 2.77
N ARG A 32 5.51 7.00 3.88
CA ARG A 32 5.14 6.45 5.19
C ARG A 32 3.76 6.92 5.62
N ALA A 33 3.50 8.22 5.58
CA ALA A 33 2.21 8.79 5.99
C ALA A 33 1.05 8.26 5.14
N ALA A 34 1.25 8.11 3.83
CA ALA A 34 0.26 7.58 2.90
C ALA A 34 -0.04 6.10 3.18
N LEU A 35 0.97 5.28 3.48
CA LEU A 35 0.78 3.88 3.88
C LEU A 35 0.07 3.75 5.22
N LYS A 36 0.45 4.55 6.24
CA LYS A 36 -0.25 4.55 7.53
C LYS A 36 -1.72 4.95 7.38
N LYS A 37 -2.01 5.95 6.52
CA LYS A 37 -3.40 6.34 6.19
C LYS A 37 -4.14 5.20 5.52
N LEU A 38 -3.52 4.51 4.56
CA LEU A 38 -4.13 3.34 3.93
C LEU A 38 -4.37 2.22 4.94
N ALA A 39 -3.45 1.96 5.87
CA ALA A 39 -3.61 0.93 6.89
C ALA A 39 -4.81 1.15 7.81
N ILE A 40 -5.18 2.42 8.07
CA ILE A 40 -6.38 2.76 8.84
C ILE A 40 -7.66 2.42 8.05
N VAL A 41 -7.66 2.66 6.73
CA VAL A 41 -8.86 2.51 5.88
C VAL A 41 -9.01 1.08 5.34
N ASN A 42 -7.91 0.49 4.91
CA ASN A 42 -7.82 -0.88 4.41
C ASN A 42 -6.46 -1.49 4.83
N PRO A 43 -6.39 -2.12 6.02
CA PRO A 43 -5.17 -2.74 6.53
C PRO A 43 -4.70 -3.92 5.67
N GLU A 44 -5.61 -4.60 4.99
CA GLU A 44 -5.28 -5.71 4.09
C GLU A 44 -4.44 -5.22 2.90
N ASN A 45 -4.90 -4.17 2.20
CA ASN A 45 -4.13 -3.57 1.11
C ASN A 45 -2.78 -3.04 1.58
N ALA A 46 -2.74 -2.34 2.72
CA ALA A 46 -1.48 -1.85 3.27
C ALA A 46 -0.51 -2.99 3.58
N ASN A 47 -1.00 -4.10 4.13
CA ASN A 47 -0.18 -5.27 4.40
C ASN A 47 0.34 -5.92 3.10
N VAL A 48 -0.51 -6.06 2.07
CA VAL A 48 -0.11 -6.60 0.76
C VAL A 48 0.98 -5.75 0.11
N ILE A 49 0.87 -4.41 0.17
CA ILE A 49 1.93 -3.52 -0.33
C ILE A 49 3.24 -3.78 0.41
N CYS A 50 3.18 -3.90 1.74
CA CYS A 50 4.37 -4.14 2.55
C CYS A 50 5.01 -5.50 2.23
N ASP A 51 4.23 -6.56 2.13
CA ASP A 51 4.72 -7.90 1.75
C ASP A 51 5.36 -7.90 0.37
N TYR A 52 4.71 -7.25 -0.60
CA TYR A 52 5.23 -7.13 -1.96
C TYR A 52 6.59 -6.41 -2.02
N LEU A 53 6.72 -5.27 -1.33
CA LEU A 53 7.97 -4.50 -1.30
C LEU A 53 9.09 -5.24 -0.56
N LEU A 54 8.75 -5.96 0.51
CA LEU A 54 9.71 -6.77 1.25
C LEU A 54 10.23 -7.92 0.39
N ALA A 55 9.34 -8.62 -0.31
CA ALA A 55 9.72 -9.69 -1.23
C ALA A 55 10.63 -9.18 -2.35
N GLU A 56 10.28 -8.07 -3.03
CA GLU A 56 11.15 -7.51 -4.07
C GLU A 56 12.49 -6.99 -3.52
N GLN A 57 12.52 -6.48 -2.28
CA GLN A 57 13.77 -6.08 -1.64
C GLN A 57 14.68 -7.28 -1.36
N ILE A 58 14.11 -8.42 -0.93
CA ILE A 58 14.86 -9.65 -0.66
C ILE A 58 15.35 -10.28 -1.97
N ASP A 59 14.47 -10.38 -2.96
CA ASP A 59 14.72 -11.14 -4.19
C ASP A 59 15.52 -10.36 -5.23
N MET A 60 15.29 -9.04 -5.32
CA MET A 60 15.83 -8.20 -6.39
C MET A 60 16.68 -7.03 -5.89
N ASN A 61 16.80 -6.84 -4.57
CA ASN A 61 17.49 -5.71 -3.95
C ASN A 61 17.08 -4.34 -4.53
N ILE A 62 15.77 -4.11 -4.64
CA ILE A 62 15.24 -2.88 -5.24
C ILE A 62 15.70 -1.61 -4.50
N LYS A 63 15.97 -0.54 -5.26
CA LYS A 63 16.33 0.76 -4.71
C LYS A 63 15.14 1.42 -3.99
N GLU A 64 15.43 2.30 -3.03
CA GLU A 64 14.40 3.09 -2.33
C GLU A 64 13.49 3.87 -3.28
N SER A 65 14.03 4.52 -4.31
CA SER A 65 13.23 5.24 -5.31
C SER A 65 12.25 4.33 -6.06
N THR A 66 12.59 3.06 -6.24
CA THR A 66 11.70 2.05 -6.83
C THR A 66 10.57 1.70 -5.87
N LYS A 67 10.86 1.55 -4.57
CA LYS A 67 9.82 1.35 -3.53
C LYS A 67 8.85 2.51 -3.51
N GLU A 68 9.36 3.74 -3.48
CA GLU A 68 8.55 4.96 -3.50
C GLU A 68 7.61 5.03 -4.71
N GLY A 69 8.13 4.70 -5.90
CA GLY A 69 7.32 4.63 -7.12
C GLY A 69 6.20 3.61 -7.02
N LYS A 70 6.49 2.42 -6.49
CA LYS A 70 5.50 1.35 -6.29
C LYS A 70 4.46 1.71 -5.23
N ILE A 71 4.87 2.23 -4.08
CA ILE A 71 3.98 2.74 -3.02
C ILE A 71 3.01 3.75 -3.63
N LYS A 72 3.52 4.72 -4.38
CA LYS A 72 2.72 5.77 -5.01
C LYS A 72 1.66 5.20 -5.94
N VAL A 73 2.05 4.33 -6.86
CA VAL A 73 1.13 3.74 -7.86
C VAL A 73 0.07 2.88 -7.18
N LEU A 74 0.44 2.05 -6.21
CA LEU A 74 -0.49 1.15 -5.52
C LEU A 74 -1.48 1.91 -4.63
N ILE A 75 -1.03 2.96 -3.94
CA ILE A 75 -1.91 3.85 -3.17
C ILE A 75 -2.87 4.60 -4.08
N TRP A 76 -2.42 5.08 -5.24
CA TRP A 76 -3.27 5.77 -6.20
C TRP A 76 -4.36 4.86 -6.77
N LEU A 77 -4.01 3.63 -7.13
CA LEU A 77 -4.97 2.61 -7.55
C LEU A 77 -5.98 2.32 -6.43
N SER A 78 -5.51 2.09 -5.20
CA SER A 78 -6.39 1.85 -4.04
C SER A 78 -7.37 2.99 -3.85
N ASN A 79 -6.89 4.24 -3.86
CA ASN A 79 -7.73 5.42 -3.69
C ASN A 79 -8.76 5.58 -4.81
N TYR A 80 -8.37 5.34 -6.08
CA TYR A 80 -9.28 5.40 -7.23
C TYR A 80 -10.42 4.40 -7.09
N LEU A 81 -10.14 3.20 -6.61
CA LEU A 81 -11.11 2.13 -6.39
C LEU A 81 -11.78 2.20 -5.01
N ALA A 82 -11.80 3.37 -4.36
CA ALA A 82 -12.39 3.58 -3.04
C ALA A 82 -11.90 2.56 -1.97
N ASN A 83 -10.63 2.19 -2.04
CA ASN A 83 -9.96 1.21 -1.19
C ASN A 83 -10.56 -0.20 -1.24
N LYS A 84 -11.09 -0.61 -2.40
CA LYS A 84 -11.40 -2.00 -2.70
C LYS A 84 -10.17 -2.87 -2.42
N THR A 85 -10.36 -4.01 -1.76
CA THR A 85 -9.27 -4.94 -1.46
C THR A 85 -8.66 -5.44 -2.77
N PHE A 86 -7.32 -5.54 -2.83
CA PHE A 86 -6.60 -5.93 -4.05
C PHE A 86 -7.03 -7.29 -4.61
N HIS A 87 -7.36 -8.26 -3.76
CA HIS A 87 -7.90 -9.56 -4.17
C HIS A 87 -9.27 -9.48 -4.87
N GLN A 88 -10.01 -8.38 -4.70
CA GLN A 88 -11.31 -8.14 -5.33
C GLN A 88 -11.21 -7.26 -6.58
N ILE A 89 -10.02 -6.76 -6.91
CA ILE A 89 -9.79 -5.95 -8.11
C ILE A 89 -9.90 -6.86 -9.34
N THR A 90 -10.77 -6.48 -10.25
CA THR A 90 -10.98 -7.15 -11.53
C THR A 90 -10.10 -6.54 -12.62
N LYS A 91 -9.98 -7.24 -13.76
CA LYS A 91 -9.37 -6.68 -14.96
C LYS A 91 -10.05 -5.36 -15.38
N GLN A 92 -11.38 -5.27 -15.26
CA GLN A 92 -12.12 -4.07 -15.65
C GLN A 92 -11.77 -2.88 -14.75
N ASP A 93 -11.70 -3.08 -13.44
CA ASP A 93 -11.27 -2.04 -12.48
C ASP A 93 -9.90 -1.45 -12.86
N ILE A 94 -8.95 -2.30 -13.27
CA ILE A 94 -7.61 -1.87 -13.71
C ILE A 94 -7.70 -1.08 -15.01
N LEU A 95 -8.49 -1.55 -15.99
CA LEU A 95 -8.66 -0.84 -17.26
C LEU A 95 -9.30 0.53 -17.06
N ASP A 96 -10.30 0.63 -16.19
CA ASP A 96 -10.98 1.88 -15.85
C ASP A 96 -10.01 2.87 -15.21
N TYR A 97 -9.19 2.41 -14.25
CA TYR A 97 -8.13 3.22 -13.67
C TYR A 97 -7.14 3.72 -14.73
N LEU A 98 -6.59 2.83 -15.56
CA LEU A 98 -5.62 3.21 -16.60
C LEU A 98 -6.21 4.18 -17.63
N ASN A 99 -7.49 4.01 -17.99
CA ASN A 99 -8.20 4.92 -18.87
C ASN A 99 -8.40 6.29 -18.23
N SER A 100 -8.64 6.36 -16.91
CA SER A 100 -8.76 7.63 -16.18
C SER A 100 -7.47 8.47 -16.17
N LEU A 101 -6.31 7.82 -16.33
CA LEU A 101 -5.00 8.51 -16.39
C LEU A 101 -4.68 9.10 -17.76
N LYS A 102 -5.40 8.70 -18.82
CA LYS A 102 -5.17 9.22 -20.18
C LYS A 102 -5.60 10.68 -20.23
N ARG A 103 -4.74 11.54 -20.78
CA ARG A 103 -5.11 12.94 -21.02
C ARG A 103 -6.27 12.98 -22.03
N PRO A 104 -7.25 13.89 -21.87
CA PRO A 104 -8.25 14.10 -22.90
C PRO A 104 -7.55 14.45 -24.21
N VAL A 105 -7.98 13.81 -25.30
CA VAL A 105 -7.51 14.12 -26.65
C VAL A 105 -7.92 15.57 -26.92
N ARG A 106 -6.93 16.45 -27.09
CA ARG A 106 -7.15 17.84 -27.49
C ARG A 106 -7.38 17.93 -28.98
#